data_AF-A0A6G4AVV4-F1
#
_entry.id   AF-A0A6G4AVV4-F1
#
_cell.length_a   1.000
_cell.length_b   1.000
_cell.length_c   1.000
_cell.angle_alpha   90.00
_cell.angle_beta   90.00
_cell.angle_gamma   90.00
#
_symmetry.space_group_name_H-M   'P 1'
#
loop_
_entity.id
_entity.type
_entity.pdbx_description
1 polymer ?
#
loop_
_entity_poly.entity_id
_entity_poly.type
_entity_poly.pdbx_seq_one_letter_code
_entity_poly.pdbx_strand_id
1 'polypeptide(L)' 'MAMYESWRYTNAANNCADTVCVMVVYQDGATSLCSTLPPGAYSTVGEGYLGRHGHPDHLAVCEPS' A
#
# COMPACT_ATOMS: atom_id res chain seq x y z
N MET A 1 4.44 6.01 -8.60
CA MET A 1 4.13 5.39 -7.29
C MET A 1 5.38 4.73 -6.73
N ALA A 2 5.61 4.78 -5.42
CA ALA A 2 6.67 4.00 -4.76
C ALA A 2 6.13 3.29 -3.51
N MET A 3 6.63 2.08 -3.24
CA MET A 3 6.30 1.27 -2.08
C MET A 3 7.54 1.09 -1.20
N TYR A 4 7.37 1.22 0.11
CA TYR A 4 8.41 1.00 1.10
C TYR A 4 7.89 0.06 2.17
N GLU A 5 8.66 -0.97 2.47
CA GLU A 5 8.34 -1.92 3.51
C GLU A 5 9.32 -1.80 4.68
N SER A 6 8.80 -1.94 5.89
CA SER A 6 9.54 -2.18 7.13
C SER A 6 8.96 -3.39 7.86
N TRP A 7 9.59 -3.80 8.97
CA TRP A 7 9.06 -4.88 9.80
C TRP A 7 7.64 -4.64 10.32
N ARG A 8 7.22 -3.38 10.47
CA ARG A 8 5.95 -3.01 11.08
C ARG A 8 4.92 -2.47 10.09
N TYR A 9 5.36 -1.81 9.03
CA TYR A 9 4.49 -1.03 8.15
C TYR A 9 4.87 -1.18 6.68
N THR A 10 3.86 -1.14 5.83
CA THR A 10 3.99 -0.88 4.40
C THR A 10 3.47 0.52 4.10
N ASN A 11 4.34 1.36 3.55
CA ASN A 11 4.04 2.74 3.19
C ASN A 11 4.04 2.92 1.68
N ALA A 12 3.12 3.74 1.19
CA ALA A 12 3.05 4.14 -0.21
C ALA A 12 3.29 5.64 -0.35
N ALA A 13 4.07 6.02 -1.37
CA ALA A 13 4.32 7.40 -1.77
C ALA A 13 3.69 7.67 -3.13
N ASN A 14 2.69 8.55 -3.17
CA ASN A 14 2.10 8.99 -4.43
C ASN A 14 2.93 10.14 -5.03
N ASN A 15 3.94 9.79 -5.83
CA ASN A 15 4.70 10.74 -6.64
C ASN A 15 4.10 10.99 -8.04
N CYS A 16 2.84 10.58 -8.26
CA CYS A 16 2.10 10.91 -9.48
C CYS A 16 1.47 12.31 -9.38
N ALA A 17 0.99 12.85 -10.50
CA ALA A 17 0.31 14.16 -10.55
C ALA A 17 -1.15 14.11 -10.06
N ASP A 18 -1.75 12.91 -10.06
CA ASP A 18 -3.16 12.69 -9.75
C ASP A 18 -3.35 11.95 -8.41
N THR A 19 -4.52 12.11 -7.80
CA THR A 19 -4.96 11.28 -6.67
C THR A 19 -5.12 9.84 -7.12
N VAL A 20 -4.60 8.90 -6.33
CA VAL A 20 -4.71 7.46 -6.60
C VAL A 20 -5.28 6.74 -5.40
N CYS A 21 -6.00 5.65 -5.63
CA CYS A 21 -6.45 4.77 -4.57
C CYS A 21 -5.77 3.41 -4.75
N VAL A 22 -5.09 2.95 -3.71
CA VAL A 22 -4.26 1.74 -3.76
C VAL A 22 -4.51 0.85 -2.56
N MET A 23 -4.27 -0.45 -2.75
CA MET A 23 -4.19 -1.44 -1.69
C MET A 23 -2.87 -2.22 -1.79
N VAL A 24 -2.46 -2.82 -0.69
CA VAL A 24 -1.34 -3.78 -0.68
C VAL A 24 -1.86 -5.14 -1.10
N VAL A 25 -1.15 -5.80 -2.01
CA VAL A 25 -1.26 -7.24 -2.27
C VAL A 25 -0.07 -7.92 -1.60
N TYR A 26 -0.31 -8.88 -0.72
CA TYR A 26 0.73 -9.63 -0.02
C TYR A 26 1.11 -10.91 -0.79
N GLN A 27 2.27 -11.48 -0.47
CA GLN A 27 2.77 -12.72 -1.11
C GLN A 27 1.88 -13.94 -0.88
N ASP A 28 1.08 -13.95 0.20
CA ASP A 28 0.08 -14.98 0.46
C ASP A 28 -1.24 -14.79 -0.33
N GLY A 29 -1.33 -13.72 -1.13
CA GLY A 29 -2.49 -13.35 -1.94
C GLY A 29 -3.56 -12.55 -1.19
N ALA A 30 -3.39 -12.26 0.10
CA ALA A 30 -4.28 -11.37 0.83
C ALA A 30 -4.12 -9.91 0.38
N THR A 31 -5.14 -9.09 0.67
CA THR A 31 -5.12 -7.66 0.35
C THR A 31 -5.44 -6.79 1.56
N SER A 32 -4.85 -5.59 1.63
CA SER A 32 -5.25 -4.57 2.61
C SER A 32 -6.50 -3.82 2.15
N LEU A 33 -6.98 -2.89 2.99
CA LEU A 33 -8.02 -1.94 2.60
C LEU A 33 -7.48 -0.90 1.61
N CYS A 34 -8.36 -0.40 0.75
CA CYS A 34 -8.07 0.70 -0.14
C CYS A 34 -7.72 1.99 0.61
N SER A 35 -6.65 2.63 0.18
CA SER A 35 -6.14 3.88 0.73
C SER A 35 -6.02 4.92 -0.38
N THR A 36 -6.76 6.03 -0.23
CA THR A 36 -6.71 7.16 -1.17
C THR A 36 -5.55 8.09 -0.82
N LEU A 37 -4.68 8.34 -1.80
CA LEU A 37 -3.47 9.12 -1.69
C LEU A 37 -3.53 10.31 -2.67
N PRO A 38 -3.71 11.55 -2.17
CA PRO A 38 -3.52 12.75 -2.98
C PRO A 38 -2.10 12.84 -3.58
N PRO A 39 -1.88 13.68 -4.62
CA PRO A 39 -0.54 13.93 -5.15
C PRO A 39 0.42 14.38 -4.04
N GLY A 40 1.60 13.76 -3.99
CA GLY A 40 2.65 14.03 -2.99
C GLY A 40 2.44 13.34 -1.63
N ALA A 41 1.35 12.61 -1.41
CA ALA A 41 1.08 11.95 -0.14
C ALA A 41 2.03 10.78 0.15
N TYR A 42 2.38 10.61 1.43
CA TYR A 42 3.07 9.45 1.98
C TYR A 42 2.29 8.92 3.17
N SER A 43 1.85 7.65 3.11
CA SER A 43 1.02 7.07 4.17
C SER A 43 1.30 5.58 4.35
N THR A 44 1.05 5.08 5.55
CA THR A 44 0.89 3.65 5.80
C THR A 44 -0.41 3.17 5.16
N VAL A 45 -0.30 2.07 4.41
CA VAL A 45 -1.40 1.47 3.64
C VAL A 45 -1.54 -0.05 3.89
N GLY A 46 -0.66 -0.60 4.72
CA GLY A 46 -0.67 -2.01 5.11
C GLY A 46 0.27 -2.33 6.26
N GLU A 47 0.22 -3.58 6.69
CA GLU A 47 1.15 -4.17 7.66
C GLU A 47 2.53 -4.38 7.00
N GLY A 48 3.59 -4.45 7.80
CA GLY A 48 4.93 -4.86 7.36
C GLY A 48 5.14 -6.38 7.44
N TYR A 49 6.32 -6.89 7.10
CA TYR A 49 6.58 -8.34 7.02
C TYR A 49 6.41 -9.15 8.31
N LEU A 50 6.41 -8.54 9.50
CA LEU A 50 6.06 -9.26 10.73
C LEU A 50 4.55 -9.33 10.99
N GLY A 51 3.75 -8.74 10.11
CA GLY A 51 2.30 -8.82 10.09
C GLY A 51 1.78 -10.18 9.67
N ARG A 52 0.46 -10.34 9.72
CA ARG A 52 -0.21 -11.63 9.53
C ARG A 52 0.06 -12.25 8.17
N HIS A 53 0.22 -11.40 7.15
CA HIS A 53 0.30 -11.79 5.74
C HIS A 53 1.73 -11.88 5.21
N GLY A 54 2.73 -11.68 6.07
CA GLY A 54 4.13 -11.66 5.66
C GLY A 54 4.46 -10.48 4.77
N HIS A 55 5.35 -10.70 3.80
CA HIS A 55 5.81 -9.64 2.90
C HIS A 55 4.71 -9.16 1.95
N PRO A 56 4.54 -7.84 1.75
CA PRO A 56 3.93 -7.24 0.58
C PRO A 56 4.62 -7.71 -0.70
N ASP A 57 3.83 -7.96 -1.73
CA ASP A 57 4.33 -8.24 -3.07
C ASP A 57 4.32 -6.96 -3.92
N HIS A 58 3.17 -6.28 -4.03
CA HIS A 58 3.03 -5.04 -4.79
C HIS A 58 1.85 -4.18 -4.31
N LEU A 59 1.78 -2.94 -4.83
CA LEU A 59 0.59 -2.09 -4.73
C LEU A 59 -0.29 -2.30 -5.96
N ALA A 60 -1.59 -2.51 -5.73
CA ALA A 60 -2.61 -2.57 -6.79
C ALA A 60 -3.53 -1.36 -6.69
N VAL A 61 -4.02 -0.88 -7.84
CA VAL A 61 -5.08 0.14 -7.89
C VAL A 61 -6.39 -0.50 -7.46
N CYS A 62 -7.20 0.23 -6.70
CA CYS A 62 -8.52 -0.22 -6.30
C CYS A 62 -9.52 0.94 -6.27
N GLU A 63 -10.80 0.63 -6.18
CA GLU A 63 -11.86 1.63 -6.00
C GLU A 63 -12.18 1.78 -4.51
N PRO A 64 -12.31 3.01 -3.99
CA PRO A 64 -12.79 3.22 -2.63
C PRO A 64 -14.25 2.74 -2.52
N SER A 65 -14.50 1.86 -1.56
CA SER A 65 -15.84 1.34 -1.22
C SER A 65 -16.72 2.38 -0.54
#